data_AF-A0AAQ5BHH8-F1
#
_entry.id   AF-A0AAQ5BHH8-F1
#
_cell.length_a   1.000
_cell.length_b   1.000
_cell.length_c   1.000
_cell.angle_alpha   90.00
_cell.angle_beta   90.00
_cell.angle_gamma   90.00
#
_symmetry.space_group_name_H-M   'P 1'
#
loop_
_entity.id
_entity.type
_entity.pdbx_description
1 polymer ?
#
loop_
_entity_poly.entity_id
_entity_poly.type
_entity_poly.pdbx_seq_one_letter_code
_entity_poly.pdbx_strand_id
1 'polypeptide(L)'
;MAAPCEGQAFAVGVEKNWGAVVRSPEGTPQKIRQLIDEGIAPEEGGVDAKDTSATSQSVNGSPQAEQPSLESTSKEAFFSRVETFSSLKWAGKPFELSPLVCAKYGWVTVECDMLKCSSCQAFLCASLQPAFDFDRYKQRCAELKKALCTAHEKFCFWPDSPSPDRFGMLPLDEPAILVSEFLDRFQSLCHLDLQLPSLRPEDLKTMVSFS
;
A
#
# COMPACT_ATOMS: atom_id res chain seq x y z
N MET A 1 -10.42 -40.27 54.85
CA MET A 1 -9.69 -39.01 55.14
C MET A 1 -9.93 -38.10 53.93
N ALA A 2 -11.08 -37.44 53.84
CA ALA A 2 -11.33 -36.06 54.30
C ALA A 2 -10.30 -35.07 53.72
N ALA A 3 -10.61 -33.93 53.10
CA ALA A 3 -11.77 -33.25 52.53
C ALA A 3 -11.17 -31.89 52.03
N PRO A 4 -11.81 -31.17 51.11
CA PRO A 4 -11.32 -29.92 50.51
C PRO A 4 -11.68 -28.72 51.39
N CYS A 5 -11.18 -27.52 51.07
CA CYS A 5 -11.72 -26.29 51.67
C CYS A 5 -11.92 -25.19 50.61
N GLU A 6 -13.19 -24.91 50.36
CA GLU A 6 -13.73 -23.73 49.69
C GLU A 6 -13.92 -22.58 50.69
N GLY A 7 -14.18 -21.37 50.14
CA GLY A 7 -14.91 -20.29 50.82
C GLY A 7 -14.00 -19.19 51.38
N GLN A 8 -14.38 -17.91 51.42
CA GLN A 8 -15.64 -17.26 51.10
C GLN A 8 -15.41 -15.74 51.08
N ALA A 9 -16.29 -15.02 50.42
CA ALA A 9 -16.28 -13.58 50.20
C ALA A 9 -16.83 -12.72 51.36
N PHE A 10 -16.59 -11.40 51.22
CA PHE A 10 -17.34 -10.22 51.67
C PHE A 10 -16.94 -9.42 52.94
N ALA A 11 -16.56 -8.15 52.68
CA ALA A 11 -17.16 -6.89 53.15
C ALA A 11 -16.60 -6.06 54.35
N VAL A 12 -16.14 -4.85 53.99
CA VAL A 12 -16.45 -3.48 54.52
C VAL A 12 -15.66 -2.86 55.70
N GLY A 13 -15.17 -1.62 55.45
CA GLY A 13 -14.76 -0.56 56.41
C GLY A 13 -13.44 0.13 55.99
N VAL A 14 -13.40 1.28 55.27
CA VAL A 14 -13.57 2.70 55.72
C VAL A 14 -12.54 3.05 56.83
N GLU A 15 -11.58 3.99 56.78
CA GLU A 15 -11.45 5.34 56.18
C GLU A 15 -10.00 5.90 56.25
N LYS A 16 -9.71 6.92 55.42
CA LYS A 16 -8.75 8.07 55.54
C LYS A 16 -7.21 7.85 55.55
N ASN A 17 -6.52 8.43 54.55
CA ASN A 17 -5.83 9.73 54.69
C ASN A 17 -5.35 10.31 53.33
N TRP A 18 -5.44 11.63 53.21
CA TRP A 18 -5.07 12.48 52.08
C TRP A 18 -3.55 12.58 51.87
N GLY A 19 -3.12 12.56 50.61
CA GLY A 19 -1.80 13.01 50.17
C GLY A 19 -1.86 13.42 48.70
N ALA A 20 -1.81 14.73 48.44
CA ALA A 20 -1.92 15.32 47.12
C ALA A 20 -0.65 15.10 46.28
N VAL A 21 -0.79 14.45 45.13
CA VAL A 21 0.14 14.58 44.01
C VAL A 21 -0.69 14.76 42.75
N VAL A 22 -0.81 16.01 42.30
CA VAL A 22 -1.42 16.35 41.03
C VAL A 22 -0.47 15.92 39.91
N ARG A 23 -0.79 14.80 39.25
CA ARG A 23 -0.28 14.50 37.91
C ARG A 23 -1.32 14.99 36.91
N SER A 24 -1.02 16.07 36.19
CA SER A 24 -1.86 16.54 35.09
C SER A 24 -1.80 15.56 33.91
N PRO A 25 -2.95 15.20 33.30
CA PRO A 25 -2.98 14.45 32.06
C PRO A 25 -2.90 15.39 30.84
N GLU A 26 -2.18 14.91 29.83
CA GLU A 26 -2.48 14.96 28.39
C GLU A 26 -2.92 16.29 27.73
N GLY A 27 -2.14 16.66 26.70
CA GLY A 27 -2.36 17.83 25.84
C GLY A 27 -3.73 17.82 25.18
N THR A 28 -4.53 18.80 25.54
CA THR A 28 -5.85 19.09 24.98
C THR A 28 -5.68 19.95 23.71
N PRO A 29 -6.54 19.83 22.67
CA PRO A 29 -6.45 20.63 21.43
C PRO A 29 -6.37 22.15 21.67
N GLN A 30 -6.89 22.62 22.79
CA GLN A 30 -6.82 24.01 23.23
C GLN A 30 -5.38 24.47 23.54
N LYS A 31 -4.54 23.59 24.09
CA LYS A 31 -3.15 23.90 24.43
C LYS A 31 -2.26 23.98 23.19
N ILE A 32 -2.59 23.21 22.15
CA ILE A 32 -1.96 23.31 20.84
C ILE A 32 -2.31 24.65 20.18
N ARG A 33 -3.57 25.09 20.26
CA ARG A 33 -4.00 26.41 19.74
C ARG A 33 -3.30 27.57 20.46
N GLN A 34 -3.17 27.48 21.78
CA GLN A 34 -2.48 28.50 22.57
C GLN A 34 -1.00 28.66 22.18
N LEU A 35 -0.30 27.56 21.94
CA LEU A 35 1.10 27.60 21.50
C LEU A 35 1.28 28.17 20.08
N ILE A 36 0.26 28.06 19.22
CA ILE A 36 0.26 28.65 17.87
C ILE A 36 0.05 30.17 17.97
N ASP A 37 -0.89 30.60 18.82
CA ASP A 37 -1.21 32.01 19.01
C ASP A 37 -0.06 32.77 19.71
N GLU A 38 0.69 32.12 20.60
CA GLU A 38 1.88 32.69 21.26
C GLU A 38 3.09 32.87 20.32
N GLY A 39 3.11 32.19 19.16
CA GLY A 39 4.21 32.26 18.18
C GLY A 39 4.11 33.42 17.18
N ILE A 40 3.04 34.21 17.22
CA ILE A 40 2.81 35.32 16.28
C ILE A 40 2.96 36.63 17.05
N ALA A 41 4.09 37.32 16.85
CA ALA A 41 4.27 38.68 17.35
C ALA A 41 3.30 39.63 16.61
N PRO A 42 2.53 40.48 17.31
CA PRO A 42 1.77 41.53 16.66
C PRO A 42 2.68 42.73 16.37
N GLU A 43 2.79 43.10 15.09
CA GLU A 43 3.44 44.35 14.67
C GLU A 43 2.51 45.54 14.96
N GLU A 44 2.97 46.45 15.83
CA GLU A 44 2.33 47.74 16.13
C GLU A 44 2.51 48.72 14.95
N GLY A 45 1.47 49.53 14.68
CA GLY A 45 1.36 50.37 13.49
C GLY A 45 2.23 51.63 13.46
N GLY A 46 2.37 52.20 12.25
CA GLY A 46 2.96 53.52 12.02
C GLY A 46 2.87 53.95 10.54
N VAL A 47 2.46 55.20 10.31
CA VAL A 47 2.11 55.85 9.04
C VAL A 47 3.30 56.46 8.27
N ASP A 48 3.10 56.58 6.95
CA ASP A 48 3.64 57.54 5.96
C ASP A 48 4.97 57.32 5.17
N ALA A 49 4.79 57.40 3.84
CA ALA A 49 5.59 58.06 2.79
C ALA A 49 6.87 57.44 2.15
N LYS A 50 6.71 57.21 0.82
CA LYS A 50 7.58 57.61 -0.33
C LYS A 50 8.75 56.70 -0.81
N ASP A 51 8.66 56.41 -2.12
CA ASP A 51 9.62 55.96 -3.16
C ASP A 51 11.07 55.59 -2.77
N THR A 52 11.58 54.46 -3.29
CA THR A 52 12.77 54.37 -4.18
C THR A 52 13.25 52.92 -4.39
N SER A 53 13.51 52.60 -5.66
CA SER A 53 14.33 51.52 -6.25
C SER A 53 15.40 50.83 -5.37
N ALA A 54 15.43 49.50 -5.36
CA ALA A 54 16.51 48.64 -5.90
C ALA A 54 16.58 47.25 -5.21
N THR A 55 16.70 46.22 -6.06
CA THR A 55 17.46 44.96 -5.88
C THR A 55 17.50 44.30 -4.50
N SER A 56 16.88 43.11 -4.40
CA SER A 56 17.23 42.13 -3.38
C SER A 56 17.17 40.69 -3.93
N GLN A 57 18.24 39.97 -3.61
CA GLN A 57 18.57 38.63 -4.06
C GLN A 57 17.52 37.60 -3.60
N SER A 58 17.17 36.69 -4.49
CA SER A 58 16.38 35.50 -4.15
C SER A 58 17.30 34.52 -3.40
N VAL A 59 17.16 34.49 -2.08
CA VAL A 59 17.71 33.42 -1.24
C VAL A 59 16.51 32.59 -0.79
N ASN A 60 16.13 31.60 -1.60
CA ASN A 60 15.07 30.65 -1.25
C ASN A 60 15.68 29.26 -1.10
N GLY A 61 16.38 29.05 0.01
CA GLY A 61 16.79 27.74 0.49
C GLY A 61 15.80 27.26 1.56
N SER A 62 14.62 26.84 1.14
CA SER A 62 13.78 25.99 2.00
C SER A 62 14.12 24.54 1.67
N PRO A 63 14.53 23.69 2.62
CA PRO A 63 14.66 22.28 2.36
C PRO A 63 13.26 21.75 2.10
N GLN A 64 12.93 21.47 0.84
CA GLN A 64 11.89 20.50 0.54
C GLN A 64 12.30 19.23 1.27
N ALA A 65 11.58 18.89 2.33
CA ALA A 65 11.57 17.53 2.82
C ALA A 65 11.03 16.69 1.66
N GLU A 66 11.93 16.11 0.87
CA GLU A 66 11.64 14.96 0.04
C GLU A 66 11.14 13.88 0.99
N GLN A 67 9.83 13.84 1.21
CA GLN A 67 9.22 12.65 1.76
C GLN A 67 9.53 11.54 0.76
N PRO A 68 10.18 10.43 1.19
CA PRO A 68 10.39 9.30 0.32
C PRO A 68 9.03 8.91 -0.25
N SER A 69 8.91 8.92 -1.58
CA SER A 69 7.68 8.49 -2.25
C SER A 69 7.35 7.10 -1.70
N LEU A 70 6.25 6.99 -0.96
CA LEU A 70 5.85 5.74 -0.34
C LEU A 70 5.81 4.65 -1.42
N GLU A 71 6.28 3.43 -1.11
CA GLU A 71 6.26 2.30 -2.07
C GLU A 71 4.87 2.03 -2.68
N SER A 72 3.80 2.45 -1.99
CA SER A 72 2.42 2.34 -2.46
C SER A 72 2.05 3.38 -3.53
N THR A 73 2.69 4.54 -3.57
CA THR A 73 2.32 5.66 -4.45
C THR A 73 3.22 5.83 -5.68
N SER A 74 4.27 5.02 -5.83
CA SER A 74 5.07 4.95 -7.06
C SER A 74 4.47 3.94 -8.06
N LYS A 75 4.27 4.39 -9.30
CA LYS A 75 3.79 3.53 -10.41
C LYS A 75 4.87 2.51 -10.78
N GLU A 76 6.13 2.92 -10.76
CA GLU A 76 7.30 2.10 -11.05
C GLU A 76 7.47 0.99 -10.02
N ALA A 77 7.35 1.31 -8.72
CA ALA A 77 7.39 0.32 -7.65
C ALA A 77 6.23 -0.68 -7.75
N PHE A 78 5.04 -0.22 -8.16
CA PHE A 78 3.90 -1.10 -8.43
C PHE A 78 4.22 -2.11 -9.55
N PHE A 79 4.72 -1.65 -10.69
CA PHE A 79 5.06 -2.54 -11.80
C PHE A 79 6.24 -3.46 -11.48
N SER A 80 7.23 -3.01 -10.70
CA SER A 80 8.31 -3.88 -10.22
C SER A 80 7.77 -5.06 -9.41
N ARG A 81 6.72 -4.87 -8.60
CA ARG A 81 6.06 -6.00 -7.91
C ARG A 81 5.32 -6.91 -8.89
N VAL A 82 4.62 -6.35 -9.87
CA VAL A 82 3.90 -7.11 -10.92
C VAL A 82 4.85 -7.98 -11.73
N GLU A 83 6.05 -7.49 -12.04
CA GLU A 83 7.08 -8.21 -12.81
C GLU A 83 7.62 -9.45 -12.11
N THR A 84 7.44 -9.57 -10.78
CA THR A 84 7.84 -10.79 -10.08
C THR A 84 7.01 -12.01 -10.52
N PHE A 85 5.78 -11.77 -11.00
CA PHE A 85 4.85 -12.82 -11.40
C PHE A 85 5.19 -13.35 -12.79
N SER A 86 5.23 -14.68 -12.91
CA SER A 86 5.39 -15.36 -14.19
C SER A 86 4.33 -16.45 -14.36
N SER A 87 4.06 -16.83 -15.61
CA SER A 87 3.15 -17.91 -15.92
C SER A 87 3.56 -19.26 -15.32
N LEU A 88 4.82 -19.42 -14.92
CA LEU A 88 5.29 -20.64 -14.24
C LEU A 88 4.94 -20.64 -12.74
N LYS A 89 5.07 -19.49 -12.07
CA LYS A 89 4.85 -19.36 -10.62
C LYS A 89 3.40 -19.07 -10.24
N TRP A 90 2.62 -18.49 -11.17
CA TRP A 90 1.31 -17.92 -10.88
C TRP A 90 0.25 -18.23 -11.96
N ALA A 91 0.28 -19.45 -12.52
CA ALA A 91 -0.72 -19.91 -13.49
C ALA A 91 -2.10 -20.20 -12.86
N GLY A 92 -3.15 -20.11 -13.68
CA GLY A 92 -4.49 -20.61 -13.34
C GLY A 92 -5.22 -19.86 -12.23
N LYS A 93 -4.74 -18.68 -11.84
CA LYS A 93 -5.37 -17.86 -10.80
C LYS A 93 -6.58 -17.11 -11.35
N PRO A 94 -7.68 -17.01 -10.56
CA PRO A 94 -8.83 -16.19 -10.93
C PRO A 94 -8.46 -14.69 -10.93
N PHE A 95 -9.27 -13.85 -11.56
CA PHE A 95 -8.95 -12.43 -11.74
C PHE A 95 -8.76 -11.67 -10.42
N GLU A 96 -9.46 -12.09 -9.36
CA GLU A 96 -9.34 -11.52 -8.01
C GLU A 96 -7.99 -11.80 -7.36
N LEU A 97 -7.22 -12.74 -7.90
CA LEU A 97 -5.85 -13.07 -7.48
C LEU A 97 -4.85 -12.80 -8.62
N SER A 98 -5.20 -11.93 -9.57
CA SER A 98 -4.29 -11.53 -10.64
C SER A 98 -3.04 -10.83 -10.07
N PRO A 99 -1.90 -10.87 -10.79
CA PRO A 99 -0.68 -10.17 -10.39
C PRO A 99 -0.89 -8.69 -10.02
N LEU A 100 -1.76 -7.99 -10.75
CA LEU A 100 -2.12 -6.59 -10.48
C LEU A 100 -2.80 -6.43 -9.12
N VAL A 101 -3.75 -7.32 -8.78
CA VAL A 101 -4.44 -7.29 -7.48
C VAL A 101 -3.50 -7.65 -6.35
N CYS A 102 -2.60 -8.62 -6.54
CA CYS A 102 -1.58 -8.95 -5.54
C CYS A 102 -0.62 -7.77 -5.30
N ALA A 103 -0.05 -7.21 -6.37
CA ALA A 103 0.87 -6.08 -6.30
C ALA A 103 0.23 -4.83 -5.68
N LYS A 104 -1.08 -4.62 -5.86
CA LYS A 104 -1.85 -3.53 -5.23
C LYS A 104 -1.70 -3.55 -3.70
N TYR A 105 -1.66 -4.74 -3.10
CA TYR A 105 -1.53 -4.92 -1.65
C TYR A 105 -0.09 -5.27 -1.22
N GLY A 106 0.92 -4.93 -2.03
CA GLY A 106 2.32 -5.08 -1.64
C GLY A 106 2.91 -6.47 -1.81
N TRP A 107 2.18 -7.39 -2.45
CA TRP A 107 2.65 -8.76 -2.63
C TRP A 107 3.55 -8.90 -3.85
N VAL A 108 4.64 -9.65 -3.68
CA VAL A 108 5.48 -10.19 -4.75
C VAL A 108 5.42 -11.72 -4.71
N THR A 109 5.56 -12.39 -5.85
CA THR A 109 5.69 -13.86 -5.86
C THR A 109 7.13 -14.25 -5.60
N VAL A 110 7.34 -15.23 -4.71
CA VAL A 110 8.68 -15.78 -4.43
C VAL A 110 8.81 -17.20 -4.97
N GLU A 111 7.76 -18.01 -4.79
CA GLU A 111 7.66 -19.39 -5.28
C GLU A 111 6.29 -19.64 -5.92
N CYS A 112 6.09 -20.85 -6.46
CA CYS A 112 4.78 -21.27 -6.96
C CYS A 112 3.71 -21.10 -5.88
N ASP A 113 2.65 -20.36 -6.22
CA ASP A 113 1.55 -20.04 -5.32
C ASP A 113 1.93 -19.33 -4.01
N MET A 114 3.15 -18.83 -3.88
CA MET A 114 3.64 -18.22 -2.64
C MET A 114 3.98 -16.74 -2.84
N LEU A 115 3.32 -15.93 -2.02
CA LEU A 115 3.52 -14.49 -1.96
C LEU A 115 4.35 -14.11 -0.74
N LYS A 116 5.11 -13.03 -0.88
CA LYS A 116 5.80 -12.34 0.19
C LYS A 116 5.47 -10.85 0.13
N CYS A 117 5.21 -10.23 1.27
CA CYS A 117 5.02 -8.78 1.33
C CYS A 117 6.36 -8.07 1.13
N SER A 118 6.44 -7.12 0.21
CA SER A 118 7.67 -6.37 -0.08
C SER A 118 8.18 -5.57 1.12
N SER A 119 7.27 -5.14 1.99
CA SER A 119 7.60 -4.28 3.13
C SER A 119 7.70 -5.08 4.44
N CYS A 120 6.62 -5.75 4.87
CA CYS A 120 6.58 -6.43 6.17
C CYS A 120 7.10 -7.88 6.16
N GLN A 121 7.49 -8.41 5.00
CA GLN A 121 8.04 -9.75 4.83
C GLN A 121 7.10 -10.92 5.20
N ALA A 122 5.82 -10.66 5.50
CA ALA A 122 4.81 -11.70 5.68
C ALA A 122 4.70 -12.61 4.46
N PHE A 123 4.32 -13.87 4.66
CA PHE A 123 4.08 -14.84 3.60
C PHE A 123 2.61 -15.21 3.49
N LEU A 124 2.14 -15.43 2.27
CA LEU A 124 0.79 -15.91 1.99
C LEU A 124 0.85 -17.02 0.94
N CYS A 125 0.37 -18.21 1.31
CA CYS A 125 0.16 -19.31 0.39
C CYS A 125 -1.21 -19.17 -0.27
N ALA A 126 -1.23 -19.07 -1.60
CA ALA A 126 -2.41 -18.88 -2.41
C ALA A 126 -2.73 -20.11 -3.27
N SER A 127 -2.30 -21.30 -2.86
CA SER A 127 -2.59 -22.53 -3.61
C SER A 127 -4.10 -22.77 -3.70
N LEU A 128 -4.57 -22.95 -4.93
CA LEU A 128 -5.94 -23.27 -5.25
C LEU A 128 -5.96 -24.65 -5.88
N GLN A 129 -6.63 -25.59 -5.21
CA GLN A 129 -6.82 -26.92 -5.78
C GLN A 129 -7.91 -26.85 -6.86
N PRO A 130 -7.72 -27.48 -8.03
CA PRO A 130 -8.81 -27.73 -8.95
C PRO A 130 -9.92 -28.48 -8.20
N ALA A 131 -11.12 -27.91 -8.17
CA ALA A 131 -12.22 -28.47 -7.39
C ALA A 131 -13.39 -28.83 -8.31
N PHE A 132 -13.95 -30.03 -8.10
CA PHE A 132 -15.26 -30.41 -8.62
C PHE A 132 -16.41 -29.72 -7.87
N ASP A 133 -16.09 -29.12 -6.71
CA ASP A 133 -17.00 -28.33 -5.88
C ASP A 133 -16.71 -26.84 -6.08
N PHE A 134 -17.50 -26.22 -6.96
CA PHE A 134 -17.37 -24.82 -7.33
C PHE A 134 -17.64 -23.85 -6.16
N ASP A 135 -18.51 -24.23 -5.23
CA ASP A 135 -18.84 -23.36 -4.09
C ASP A 135 -17.68 -23.28 -3.11
N ARG A 136 -17.03 -24.42 -2.83
CA ARG A 136 -15.80 -24.43 -2.03
C ARG A 136 -14.66 -23.69 -2.73
N TYR A 137 -14.54 -23.81 -4.04
CA TYR A 137 -13.53 -23.05 -4.81
C TYR A 137 -13.77 -21.54 -4.70
N LYS A 138 -15.00 -21.08 -4.92
CA LYS A 138 -15.37 -19.65 -4.78
C LYS A 138 -15.12 -19.13 -3.36
N GLN A 139 -15.48 -19.92 -2.35
CA GLN A 139 -15.23 -19.59 -0.95
C GLN A 139 -13.73 -19.42 -0.69
N ARG A 140 -12.88 -20.32 -1.21
CA ARG A 140 -11.42 -20.18 -1.10
C ARG A 140 -10.86 -18.97 -1.84
N CYS A 141 -11.40 -18.64 -3.01
CA CYS A 141 -11.02 -17.42 -3.73
C CYS A 141 -11.36 -16.16 -2.92
N ALA A 142 -12.54 -16.12 -2.30
CA ALA A 142 -12.95 -15.01 -1.44
C ALA A 142 -12.07 -14.88 -0.19
N GLU A 143 -11.73 -16.00 0.46
CA GLU A 143 -10.81 -16.04 1.59
C GLU A 143 -9.42 -15.51 1.22
N LEU A 144 -8.86 -15.97 0.09
CA LEU A 144 -7.56 -15.51 -0.40
C LEU A 144 -7.58 -14.03 -0.79
N LYS A 145 -8.64 -13.57 -1.47
CA LYS A 145 -8.82 -12.14 -1.80
C LYS A 145 -8.82 -11.29 -0.53
N LYS A 146 -9.51 -11.73 0.52
CA LYS A 146 -9.48 -11.06 1.82
C LYS A 146 -8.07 -11.09 2.43
N ALA A 147 -7.40 -12.23 2.36
CA ALA A 147 -6.04 -12.40 2.88
C ALA A 147 -5.03 -11.49 2.18
N LEU A 148 -5.18 -11.17 0.88
CA LEU A 148 -4.32 -10.17 0.23
C LEU A 148 -4.34 -8.82 0.96
N CYS A 149 -5.48 -8.43 1.52
CA CYS A 149 -5.59 -7.19 2.29
C CYS A 149 -5.14 -7.38 3.75
N THR A 150 -5.43 -8.53 4.37
CA THR A 150 -5.30 -8.67 5.84
C THR A 150 -4.13 -9.50 6.34
N ALA A 151 -3.52 -10.35 5.50
CA ALA A 151 -2.48 -11.30 5.91
C ALA A 151 -1.09 -10.67 6.00
N HIS A 152 -1.01 -9.44 6.50
CA HIS A 152 0.26 -8.74 6.74
C HIS A 152 0.65 -8.82 8.21
N GLU A 153 1.94 -8.62 8.50
CA GLU A 153 2.39 -8.44 9.87
C GLU A 153 1.82 -7.15 10.49
N LYS A 154 1.84 -7.10 11.82
CA LYS A 154 1.39 -5.91 12.57
C LYS A 154 2.15 -4.66 12.10
N PHE A 155 1.41 -3.56 11.96
CA PHE A 155 1.93 -2.25 11.53
C PHE A 155 2.42 -2.19 10.08
N CYS A 156 2.12 -3.19 9.26
CA CYS A 156 2.26 -3.03 7.82
C CYS A 156 1.25 -2.00 7.30
N PHE A 157 1.69 -1.09 6.42
CA PHE A 157 0.86 -0.01 5.90
C PHE A 157 -0.05 -0.44 4.73
N TRP A 158 0.23 -1.57 4.06
CA TRP A 158 -0.51 -1.99 2.86
C TRP A 158 -2.03 -2.16 3.03
N PRO A 159 -2.57 -2.63 4.17
CA PRO A 159 -4.01 -2.68 4.40
C PRO A 159 -4.67 -1.30 4.33
N ASP A 160 -3.99 -0.25 4.81
CA ASP A 160 -4.51 1.11 4.91
C ASP A 160 -4.10 2.00 3.71
N SER A 161 -2.99 1.66 3.06
CA SER A 161 -2.41 2.39 1.94
C SER A 161 -2.05 1.45 0.78
N PRO A 162 -3.05 0.80 0.14
CA PRO A 162 -2.82 0.02 -1.06
C PRO A 162 -2.43 0.94 -2.23
N SER A 163 -1.80 0.37 -3.26
CA SER A 163 -1.51 1.16 -4.47
C SER A 163 -2.79 1.62 -5.16
N PRO A 164 -2.79 2.81 -5.78
CA PRO A 164 -3.92 3.33 -6.54
C PRO A 164 -4.36 2.39 -7.67
N ASP A 165 -5.68 2.21 -7.84
CA ASP A 165 -6.25 1.37 -8.90
C ASP A 165 -5.83 1.80 -10.30
N ARG A 166 -5.64 3.12 -10.51
CA ARG A 166 -5.19 3.69 -11.78
C ARG A 166 -3.85 3.14 -12.28
N PHE A 167 -3.02 2.55 -11.42
CA PHE A 167 -1.74 1.97 -11.87
C PHE A 167 -1.92 0.73 -12.73
N GLY A 168 -2.96 -0.07 -12.49
CA GLY A 168 -3.29 -1.25 -13.29
C GLY A 168 -4.22 -0.98 -14.47
N MET A 169 -4.59 0.29 -14.72
CA MET A 169 -5.58 0.67 -15.72
C MET A 169 -4.93 1.38 -16.92
N LEU A 170 -5.54 1.23 -18.09
CA LEU A 170 -5.15 2.01 -19.26
C LEU A 170 -5.56 3.48 -19.07
N PRO A 171 -4.66 4.45 -19.37
CA PRO A 171 -4.96 5.87 -19.22
C PRO A 171 -5.83 6.37 -20.38
N LEU A 172 -7.11 5.99 -20.41
CA LEU A 172 -8.04 6.34 -21.49
C LEU A 172 -8.33 7.85 -21.56
N ASP A 173 -8.19 8.55 -20.44
CA ASP A 173 -8.37 10.00 -20.35
C ASP A 173 -7.19 10.80 -20.95
N GLU A 174 -6.07 10.12 -21.25
CA GLU A 174 -4.84 10.71 -21.76
C GLU A 174 -4.41 10.03 -23.07
N PRO A 175 -5.18 10.19 -24.17
CA PRO A 175 -4.93 9.47 -25.42
C PRO A 175 -3.55 9.76 -26.03
N ALA A 176 -3.00 10.94 -25.80
CA ALA A 176 -1.65 11.29 -26.26
C ALA A 176 -0.56 10.41 -25.60
N ILE A 177 -0.67 10.17 -24.29
CA ILE A 177 0.25 9.32 -23.55
C ILE A 177 0.08 7.86 -23.99
N LEU A 178 -1.16 7.39 -24.13
CA LEU A 178 -1.45 6.04 -24.60
C LEU A 178 -0.86 5.75 -25.99
N VAL A 179 -0.99 6.70 -26.93
CA VAL A 179 -0.41 6.59 -28.27
C VAL A 179 1.12 6.63 -28.21
N SER A 180 1.71 7.52 -27.39
CA SER A 180 3.16 7.59 -27.22
C SER A 180 3.74 6.26 -26.71
N GLU A 181 3.21 5.75 -25.59
CA GLU A 181 3.67 4.47 -25.02
C GLU A 181 3.45 3.30 -26.00
N PHE A 182 2.39 3.32 -26.80
CA PHE A 182 2.18 2.33 -27.86
C PHE A 182 3.27 2.41 -28.93
N LEU A 183 3.59 3.60 -29.41
CA LEU A 183 4.63 3.80 -30.42
C LEU A 183 6.01 3.38 -29.89
N ASP A 184 6.32 3.66 -28.63
CA ASP A 184 7.58 3.25 -28.01
C ASP A 184 7.72 1.72 -27.95
N ARG A 185 6.65 1.01 -27.56
CA ARG A 185 6.61 -0.47 -27.58
C ARG A 185 6.71 -1.01 -29.01
N PHE A 186 5.99 -0.41 -29.95
CA PHE A 186 6.03 -0.81 -31.36
C PHE A 186 7.44 -0.66 -31.94
N GLN A 187 8.09 0.48 -31.71
CA GLN A 187 9.47 0.70 -32.14
C GLN A 187 10.41 -0.30 -31.49
N SER A 188 10.28 -0.56 -30.18
CA SER A 188 11.07 -1.57 -29.48
C SER A 188 10.93 -2.96 -30.11
N LEU A 189 9.70 -3.34 -30.49
CA LEU A 189 9.44 -4.60 -31.21
C LEU A 189 10.05 -4.61 -32.62
N CYS A 190 10.00 -3.50 -33.36
CA CYS A 190 10.62 -3.41 -34.69
C CYS A 190 12.14 -3.65 -34.64
N HIS A 191 12.82 -3.26 -33.56
CA HIS A 191 14.26 -3.53 -33.39
C HIS A 191 14.57 -5.02 -33.17
N LEU A 192 13.58 -5.83 -32.77
CA LEU A 192 13.76 -7.26 -32.57
C LEU A 192 13.75 -8.04 -33.88
N ASP A 193 13.20 -7.49 -34.98
CA ASP A 193 13.13 -8.04 -36.35
C ASP A 193 13.30 -9.57 -36.45
N LEU A 194 14.53 -10.06 -36.67
CA LEU A 194 14.88 -11.48 -36.87
C LEU A 194 15.01 -12.32 -35.57
N GLN A 195 14.94 -11.72 -34.39
CA GLN A 195 15.02 -12.40 -33.10
C GLN A 195 13.67 -12.88 -32.59
N LEU A 196 12.57 -12.45 -33.21
CA LEU A 196 11.25 -12.96 -32.85
C LEU A 196 11.06 -14.38 -33.42
N PRO A 197 10.57 -15.34 -32.61
CA PRO A 197 10.30 -16.68 -33.11
C PRO A 197 9.25 -16.64 -34.22
N SER A 198 9.54 -17.32 -35.33
CA SER A 198 8.57 -17.49 -36.42
C SER A 198 7.43 -18.37 -35.93
N LEU A 199 6.22 -17.80 -35.81
CA LEU A 199 5.02 -18.55 -35.49
C LEU A 199 4.35 -18.96 -36.80
N ARG A 200 4.34 -20.27 -37.09
CA ARG A 200 3.56 -20.79 -38.21
C ARG A 200 2.10 -20.97 -37.77
N PRO A 201 1.12 -20.82 -38.68
CA PRO A 201 -0.29 -21.00 -38.35
C PRO A 201 -0.63 -22.35 -37.68
N GLU A 202 0.15 -23.38 -37.96
CA GLU A 202 0.01 -24.71 -37.39
C GLU A 202 0.43 -24.76 -35.91
N ASP A 203 1.43 -23.97 -35.53
CA ASP A 203 1.95 -23.90 -34.15
C ASP A 203 0.98 -23.15 -33.22
N LEU A 204 0.09 -22.31 -33.77
CA LEU A 204 -0.97 -21.62 -33.02
C LEU A 204 -2.10 -22.58 -32.60
N LYS A 205 -2.38 -23.63 -33.40
CA LYS A 205 -3.46 -24.58 -33.11
C LYS A 205 -3.16 -25.49 -31.92
N THR A 206 -1.88 -25.75 -31.65
CA THR A 206 -1.45 -26.60 -30.52
C THR A 206 -1.41 -25.84 -29.19
N MET A 207 -1.30 -24.50 -29.23
CA MET A 207 -1.30 -23.67 -28.02
C MET A 207 -2.69 -23.49 -27.40
N VAL A 208 -3.77 -23.57 -28.18
CA VAL A 208 -5.17 -23.44 -27.69
C VAL A 208 -5.76 -24.73 -27.12
N SER A 209 -5.09 -25.88 -27.27
CA SER A 209 -5.60 -27.20 -26.85
C SER A 209 -5.39 -27.56 -25.37
N PHE A 210 -4.85 -26.66 -24.56
CA PHE A 210 -4.64 -26.87 -23.10
C PHE A 210 -5.64 -26.11 -22.21
N SER A 211 -6.78 -25.67 -22.77
CA SER A 211 -7.87 -25.04 -21.99
C SER A 211 -8.87 -26.07 -21.47
#